data_AF-A0A6J6K5B4-F1
#
_entry.id   AF-A0A6J6K5B4-F1
#
_cell.length_a   1.000
_cell.length_b   1.000
_cell.length_c   1.000
_cell.angle_alpha   90.00
_cell.angle_beta   90.00
_cell.angle_gamma   90.00
#
_symmetry.space_group_name_H-M   'P 1'
#
loop_
_entity.id
_entity.type
_entity.pdbx_description
1 polymer ?
#
loop_
_entity_poly.entity_id
_entity_poly.type
_entity_poly.pdbx_seq_one_letter_code
_entity_poly.pdbx_strand_id
1 'polypeptide(L)'
;MADMVEDSLREKGYDVYKVSAASREGLQELTYAMGRLVHKARAEAATEERTRIILRPTPVDDSGFSVRANADGSFTVRGKKVERWVRQTNFKNAEAIGYLADRLAQLGVEKDLYKKGAVAGSEVRIGDGDNEIIFDWEPTIEAGAEQLAGHLHRRGEDSRLESTWVVTEREIDVLSDEEIAKQWEYNVEDPHSPQVIQVIDGKEFKEGDGKG
;
A
#
# COMPACT_ATOMS: atom_id res chain seq x y z
N MET A 1 73.01 -31.41 -38.06
CA MET A 1 72.93 -30.60 -36.82
C MET A 1 71.83 -31.10 -35.89
N ALA A 2 70.60 -31.34 -36.37
CA ALA A 2 69.52 -31.88 -35.55
C ALA A 2 69.87 -33.23 -34.88
N ASP A 3 70.64 -34.09 -35.56
CA ASP A 3 71.07 -35.39 -35.02
C ASP A 3 72.09 -35.27 -33.87
N MET A 4 72.87 -34.18 -33.82
CA MET A 4 73.93 -34.01 -32.82
C MET A 4 73.39 -33.61 -31.44
N VAL A 5 72.16 -33.06 -31.38
CA VAL A 5 71.57 -32.53 -30.15
C VAL A 5 70.43 -33.39 -29.63
N GLU A 6 69.93 -34.32 -30.44
CA GLU A 6 68.79 -35.18 -30.09
C GLU A 6 69.04 -36.00 -28.83
N ASP A 7 70.16 -36.72 -28.77
CA ASP A 7 70.49 -37.59 -27.64
C ASP A 7 70.65 -36.77 -26.35
N SER A 8 71.29 -35.60 -26.43
CA SER A 8 71.48 -34.70 -25.28
C SER A 8 70.17 -34.14 -24.70
N LEU A 9 69.12 -34.04 -25.52
CA LEU A 9 67.79 -33.57 -25.09
C LEU A 9 66.95 -34.72 -24.54
N ARG A 10 67.10 -35.94 -25.11
CA ARG A 10 66.47 -37.15 -24.58
C ARG A 10 67.05 -37.57 -23.23
N GLU A 11 68.37 -37.45 -23.04
CA GLU A 11 69.03 -37.68 -21.75
C GLU A 11 68.50 -36.76 -20.64
N LYS A 12 68.02 -35.56 -21.00
CA LYS A 12 67.38 -34.62 -20.08
C LYS A 12 65.90 -34.92 -19.82
N GLY A 13 65.37 -36.00 -20.39
CA GLY A 13 63.99 -36.46 -20.20
C GLY A 13 62.95 -35.76 -21.05
N TYR A 14 63.35 -35.08 -22.14
CA TYR A 14 62.40 -34.45 -23.07
C TYR A 14 62.02 -35.39 -24.22
N ASP A 15 60.76 -35.31 -24.65
CA ASP A 15 60.33 -35.88 -25.92
C ASP A 15 60.89 -35.03 -27.08
N VAL A 16 61.71 -35.62 -27.95
CA VAL A 16 62.37 -34.92 -29.05
C VAL A 16 61.80 -35.36 -30.39
N TYR A 17 61.40 -34.40 -31.22
CA TYR A 17 60.87 -34.61 -32.57
C TYR A 17 61.69 -33.82 -33.58
N LYS A 18 62.24 -34.50 -34.60
CA LYS A 18 62.90 -33.83 -35.72
C LYS A 18 61.84 -33.31 -36.68
N VAL A 19 61.92 -32.01 -37.00
CA VAL A 19 60.96 -31.38 -37.90
C VAL A 19 61.65 -30.51 -38.95
N SER A 20 61.01 -30.39 -40.11
CA SER A 20 61.43 -29.47 -41.17
C SER A 20 60.22 -28.70 -41.69
N ALA A 21 60.23 -27.38 -41.53
CA ALA A 21 59.16 -26.52 -42.06
C ALA A 21 59.11 -26.51 -43.59
N ALA A 22 60.26 -26.72 -44.26
CA ALA A 22 60.37 -26.71 -45.71
C ALA A 22 59.83 -28.00 -46.35
N SER A 23 60.13 -29.16 -45.76
CA SER A 23 59.65 -30.47 -46.26
C SER A 23 58.37 -30.94 -45.59
N ARG A 24 57.91 -30.25 -44.54
CA ARG A 24 56.79 -30.63 -43.65
C ARG A 24 56.99 -31.95 -42.89
N GLU A 25 58.20 -32.49 -42.91
CA GLU A 25 58.55 -33.71 -42.21
C GLU A 25 58.49 -33.52 -40.69
N GLY A 26 57.96 -34.51 -39.97
CA GLY A 26 57.89 -34.55 -38.51
C GLY A 26 56.87 -33.62 -37.84
N LEU A 27 56.20 -32.76 -38.62
CA LEU A 27 55.23 -31.80 -38.07
C LEU A 27 53.97 -32.48 -37.52
N GLN A 28 53.58 -33.63 -38.09
CA GLN A 28 52.40 -34.35 -37.66
C GLN A 28 52.62 -35.01 -36.29
N GLU A 29 53.77 -35.62 -36.09
CA GLU A 29 54.21 -36.24 -34.84
C GLU A 29 54.33 -35.20 -33.72
N LEU A 30 54.91 -34.02 -34.03
CA LEU A 30 54.97 -32.89 -33.11
C LEU A 30 53.56 -32.40 -32.72
N THR A 31 52.64 -32.32 -33.68
CA THR A 31 51.26 -31.90 -33.43
C THR A 31 50.55 -32.85 -32.47
N TYR A 32 50.70 -34.17 -32.67
CA TYR A 32 50.13 -35.16 -31.76
C TYR A 32 50.75 -35.09 -30.36
N ALA A 33 52.07 -34.87 -30.26
CA ALA A 33 52.75 -34.73 -28.98
C ALA A 33 52.23 -33.52 -28.19
N MET A 34 52.09 -32.37 -28.85
CA MET A 34 51.50 -31.18 -28.26
C MET A 34 50.05 -31.42 -27.81
N GLY A 35 49.26 -32.13 -28.63
CA GLY A 35 47.89 -32.53 -28.29
C GLY A 35 47.81 -33.35 -27.00
N ARG A 36 48.71 -34.33 -26.81
CA ARG A 36 48.79 -35.12 -25.57
C ARG A 36 49.07 -34.26 -24.34
N LEU A 37 50.02 -33.33 -24.45
CA LEU A 37 50.37 -32.42 -23.34
C LEU A 37 49.20 -31.51 -22.97
N VAL A 38 48.52 -30.91 -23.96
CA VAL A 38 47.33 -30.08 -23.72
C VAL A 38 46.20 -30.89 -23.09
N HIS A 39 45.97 -32.11 -23.56
CA HIS A 39 44.93 -32.97 -22.99
C HIS A 39 45.24 -33.33 -21.53
N LYS A 40 46.48 -33.72 -21.24
CA LYS A 40 46.95 -34.01 -19.89
C LYS A 40 46.79 -32.78 -18.98
N ALA A 41 47.25 -31.61 -19.42
CA ALA A 41 47.13 -30.38 -18.65
C ALA A 41 45.67 -29.98 -18.39
N ARG A 42 44.76 -30.21 -19.34
CA ARG A 42 43.31 -29.98 -19.14
C ARG A 42 42.67 -30.98 -18.20
N ALA A 43 43.12 -32.23 -18.20
CA ALA A 43 42.62 -33.26 -17.28
C ALA A 43 43.13 -33.03 -15.84
N GLU A 44 44.36 -32.54 -15.68
CA GLU A 44 44.98 -32.22 -14.39
C GLU A 44 44.54 -30.86 -13.84
N ALA A 45 44.10 -29.94 -14.70
CA ALA A 45 43.48 -28.70 -14.27
C ALA A 45 42.14 -29.03 -13.59
N ALA A 46 42.17 -29.10 -12.26
CA ALA A 46 40.98 -29.12 -11.43
C ALA A 46 40.04 -28.02 -11.91
N THR A 47 38.80 -28.38 -12.21
CA THR A 47 37.79 -27.42 -12.64
C THR A 47 37.59 -26.45 -11.48
N GLU A 48 38.21 -25.26 -11.55
CA GLU A 48 37.79 -24.14 -10.73
C GLU A 48 36.32 -23.92 -11.07
N GLU A 49 35.44 -24.36 -10.17
CA GLU A 49 34.04 -24.02 -10.22
C GLU A 49 33.97 -22.50 -10.27
N ARG A 50 33.71 -21.95 -11.46
CA ARG A 50 33.37 -20.54 -11.62
C ARG A 50 32.17 -20.32 -10.74
N THR A 51 32.40 -19.77 -9.55
CA THR A 51 31.34 -19.33 -8.65
C THR A 51 30.57 -18.28 -9.42
N ARG A 52 29.42 -18.68 -9.98
CA ARG A 52 28.51 -17.77 -10.65
C ARG A 52 28.10 -16.77 -9.58
N ILE A 53 28.64 -15.56 -9.66
CA ILE A 53 28.20 -14.46 -8.79
C ILE A 53 26.76 -14.16 -9.19
N ILE A 54 25.80 -14.74 -8.45
CA ILE A 54 24.39 -14.43 -8.61
C ILE A 54 24.15 -13.18 -7.78
N LEU A 55 24.18 -12.01 -8.43
CA LEU A 55 23.64 -10.78 -7.85
C LEU A 55 22.12 -10.94 -7.77
N ARG A 56 21.60 -11.18 -6.57
CA ARG A 56 20.16 -11.05 -6.28
C ARG A 56 19.94 -9.65 -5.73
N PRO A 57 19.48 -8.68 -6.54
CA PRO A 57 19.04 -7.41 -5.99
C PRO A 57 17.92 -7.70 -5.00
N THR A 58 18.14 -7.35 -3.74
CA THR A 58 17.06 -7.30 -2.76
C THR A 58 16.21 -6.11 -3.16
N PRO A 59 14.87 -6.22 -3.27
CA PRO A 59 14.02 -5.05 -3.39
C PRO A 59 14.18 -4.28 -2.08
N VAL A 60 15.11 -3.34 -2.08
CA VAL A 60 15.16 -2.31 -1.06
C VAL A 60 13.94 -1.47 -1.38
N ASP A 61 12.97 -1.43 -0.46
CA ASP A 61 11.94 -0.40 -0.46
C ASP A 61 12.65 0.94 -0.15
N ASP A 62 13.44 1.40 -1.11
CA ASP A 62 14.27 2.59 -1.05
C ASP A 62 13.51 3.74 -1.72
N SER A 63 12.25 3.89 -1.33
CA SER A 63 11.46 5.08 -1.66
C SER A 63 12.19 6.36 -1.23
N GLY A 64 13.13 6.23 -0.27
CA GLY A 64 14.06 7.26 0.15
C GLY A 64 13.41 8.27 1.09
N PHE A 65 12.24 7.93 1.65
CA PHE A 65 11.52 8.73 2.63
C PHE A 65 10.83 7.85 3.71
N SER A 66 10.50 8.47 4.83
CA SER A 66 9.69 7.88 5.90
C SER A 66 8.73 8.92 6.45
N VAL A 67 7.46 8.55 6.65
CA VAL A 67 6.48 9.40 7.32
C VAL A 67 6.31 8.92 8.77
N ARG A 68 6.17 9.83 9.73
CA ARG A 68 5.85 9.53 11.14
C ARG A 68 4.70 10.42 11.59
N ALA A 69 3.72 9.82 12.27
CA ALA A 69 2.69 10.58 12.96
C ALA A 69 3.24 10.99 14.33
N ASN A 70 3.13 12.26 14.66
CA ASN A 70 3.56 12.82 15.93
C ASN A 70 2.41 12.82 16.94
N ALA A 71 2.74 12.96 18.23
CA ALA A 71 1.76 12.93 19.31
C ALA A 71 0.82 14.16 19.33
N ASP A 72 1.22 15.26 18.67
CA ASP A 72 0.45 16.50 18.54
C ASP A 72 -0.55 16.47 17.37
N GLY A 73 -0.64 15.37 16.61
CA GLY A 73 -1.49 15.24 15.44
C GLY A 73 -0.86 15.77 14.14
N SER A 74 0.40 16.24 14.19
CA SER A 74 1.17 16.59 13.01
C SER A 74 1.87 15.36 12.40
N PHE A 75 2.34 15.48 11.16
CA PHE A 75 3.08 14.42 10.48
C PHE A 75 4.47 14.90 10.07
N THR A 76 5.50 14.13 10.42
CA THR A 76 6.89 14.42 9.99
C THR A 76 7.29 13.51 8.85
N VAL A 77 7.72 14.10 7.73
CA VAL A 77 8.30 13.39 6.58
C VAL A 77 9.81 13.62 6.56
N ARG A 78 10.58 12.53 6.60
CA ARG A 78 12.05 12.54 6.50
C ARG A 78 12.49 11.86 5.22
N GLY A 79 13.58 12.33 4.61
CA GLY A 79 14.15 11.70 3.43
C GLY A 79 15.04 12.61 2.62
N LYS A 80 16.27 12.17 2.31
CA LYS A 80 17.27 13.00 1.62
C LYS A 80 16.77 13.60 0.30
N LYS A 81 15.92 12.87 -0.43
CA LYS A 81 15.37 13.30 -1.73
C LYS A 81 14.28 14.35 -1.55
N VAL A 82 13.36 14.09 -0.62
CA VAL A 82 12.24 14.98 -0.27
C VAL A 82 12.76 16.31 0.30
N GLU A 83 13.67 16.23 1.26
CA GLU A 83 14.32 17.40 1.89
C GLU A 83 15.06 18.26 0.86
N ARG A 84 15.74 17.63 -0.10
CA ARG A 84 16.43 18.34 -1.17
C ARG A 84 15.45 19.12 -2.06
N TRP A 85 14.32 18.53 -2.42
CA TRP A 85 13.32 19.21 -3.25
C TRP A 85 12.74 20.41 -2.55
N VAL A 86 12.32 20.23 -1.30
CA VAL A 86 11.80 21.32 -0.45
C VAL A 86 12.80 22.48 -0.36
N ARG A 87 14.09 22.20 -0.18
CA ARG A 87 15.15 23.22 -0.16
C ARG A 87 15.40 23.92 -1.50
N GLN A 88 15.16 23.24 -2.61
CA GLN A 88 15.37 23.78 -3.95
C GLN A 88 14.16 24.56 -4.48
N THR A 89 12.99 24.39 -3.85
CA THR A 89 11.75 25.05 -4.25
C THR A 89 11.71 26.50 -3.76
N ASN A 90 11.34 27.42 -4.65
CA ASN A 90 11.06 28.80 -4.29
C ASN A 90 9.58 28.96 -3.90
N PHE A 91 9.30 29.04 -2.60
CA PHE A 91 7.95 29.19 -2.05
C PHE A 91 7.27 30.54 -2.36
N LYS A 92 7.98 31.50 -2.98
CA LYS A 92 7.33 32.74 -3.47
C LYS A 92 6.60 32.54 -4.80
N ASN A 93 6.79 31.39 -5.45
CA ASN A 93 6.14 31.08 -6.72
C ASN A 93 5.12 29.95 -6.52
N ALA A 94 3.84 30.26 -6.73
CA ALA A 94 2.75 29.29 -6.63
C ALA A 94 2.92 28.09 -7.57
N GLU A 95 3.47 28.31 -8.78
CA GLU A 95 3.74 27.22 -9.73
C GLU A 95 4.81 26.24 -9.21
N ALA A 96 5.84 26.75 -8.55
CA ALA A 96 6.90 25.92 -7.97
C ALA A 96 6.40 25.10 -6.77
N ILE A 97 5.41 25.62 -6.03
CA ILE A 97 4.73 24.90 -4.95
C ILE A 97 3.89 23.75 -5.53
N GLY A 98 3.09 24.02 -6.57
CA GLY A 98 2.31 22.97 -7.24
C GLY A 98 3.20 21.85 -7.78
N TYR A 99 4.32 22.21 -8.41
CA TYR A 99 5.29 21.24 -8.91
C TYR A 99 5.94 20.39 -7.80
N LEU A 100 6.16 20.97 -6.62
CA LEU A 100 6.62 20.22 -5.46
C LEU A 100 5.56 19.21 -5.00
N ALA A 101 4.29 19.62 -4.91
CA ALA A 101 3.18 18.76 -4.55
C ALA A 101 3.09 17.55 -5.50
N ASP A 102 3.13 17.79 -6.82
CA ASP A 102 3.12 16.71 -7.83
C ASP A 102 4.28 15.73 -7.64
N ARG A 103 5.49 16.24 -7.35
CA ARG A 103 6.67 15.38 -7.09
C ARG A 103 6.52 14.55 -5.82
N LEU A 104 5.92 15.11 -4.75
CA LEU A 104 5.67 14.39 -3.50
C LEU A 104 4.59 13.31 -3.69
N ALA A 105 3.54 13.61 -4.46
CA ALA A 105 2.51 12.66 -4.86
C ALA A 105 3.11 11.50 -5.67
N GLN A 106 3.93 11.81 -6.68
CA GLN A 106 4.60 10.80 -7.52
C GLN A 106 5.57 9.91 -6.72
N LEU A 107 6.22 10.46 -5.69
CA LEU A 107 7.08 9.67 -4.81
C LEU A 107 6.26 8.75 -3.87
N GLY A 108 4.98 9.03 -3.66
CA GLY A 108 4.09 8.26 -2.79
C GLY A 108 3.99 8.79 -1.36
N VAL A 109 4.46 10.02 -1.10
CA VAL A 109 4.39 10.64 0.24
C VAL A 109 2.94 10.84 0.67
N GLU A 110 2.05 11.26 -0.24
CA GLU A 110 0.62 11.43 0.04
C GLU A 110 -0.05 10.12 0.44
N LYS A 111 0.30 9.01 -0.21
CA LYS A 111 -0.23 7.68 0.11
C LYS A 111 0.15 7.24 1.52
N ASP A 112 1.37 7.57 1.95
CA ASP A 112 1.88 7.18 3.26
C ASP A 112 1.35 8.09 4.38
N LEU A 113 1.15 9.38 4.10
CA LEU A 113 0.40 10.31 4.96
C LEU A 113 -1.03 9.85 5.15
N TYR A 114 -1.69 9.49 4.05
CA TYR A 114 -3.05 8.99 4.06
C TYR A 114 -3.20 7.70 4.89
N LYS A 115 -2.32 6.71 4.69
CA LYS A 115 -2.27 5.48 5.51
C LYS A 115 -2.08 5.73 7.00
N LYS A 116 -1.46 6.85 7.37
CA LYS A 116 -1.24 7.25 8.77
C LYS A 116 -2.37 8.09 9.34
N GLY A 117 -3.44 8.34 8.58
CA GLY A 117 -4.63 9.05 9.02
C GLY A 117 -4.55 10.55 8.86
N ALA A 118 -3.70 11.08 7.99
CA ALA A 118 -3.74 12.49 7.64
C ALA A 118 -5.09 12.83 6.99
N VAL A 119 -5.70 13.92 7.46
CA VAL A 119 -6.92 14.53 6.88
C VAL A 119 -6.55 15.81 6.15
N ALA A 120 -7.43 16.29 5.25
CA ALA A 120 -7.23 17.59 4.63
C ALA A 120 -7.05 18.70 5.69
N GLY A 121 -6.05 19.54 5.52
CA GLY A 121 -5.63 20.54 6.51
C GLY A 121 -4.74 20.01 7.64
N SER A 122 -4.27 18.75 7.57
CA SER A 122 -3.30 18.24 8.54
C SER A 122 -1.95 18.93 8.39
N GLU A 123 -1.33 19.28 9.51
CA GLU A 123 0.00 19.87 9.51
C GLU A 123 1.06 18.82 9.14
N VAL A 124 1.80 19.07 8.06
CA VAL A 124 2.90 18.22 7.60
C VAL A 124 4.20 18.99 7.68
N ARG A 125 5.18 18.39 8.35
CA ARG A 125 6.52 18.92 8.55
C ARG A 125 7.54 18.12 7.76
N ILE A 126 8.29 18.79 6.90
CA ILE A 126 9.31 18.16 6.05
C ILE A 126 10.67 18.79 6.33
N GLY A 127 11.63 17.99 6.76
CA GLY A 127 12.98 18.48 7.07
C GLY A 127 13.48 18.03 8.43
N ASP A 128 14.64 18.57 8.82
CA ASP A 128 15.25 18.37 10.13
C ASP A 128 15.66 19.69 10.77
N GLY A 129 15.45 19.79 12.08
CA GLY A 129 15.82 20.92 12.91
C GLY A 129 15.41 22.27 12.31
N ASP A 130 16.38 23.17 12.17
CA ASP A 130 16.17 24.56 11.72
C ASP A 130 15.72 24.70 10.25
N ASN A 131 15.75 23.62 9.46
CA ASN A 131 15.34 23.63 8.05
C ASN A 131 14.02 22.89 7.81
N GLU A 132 13.24 22.66 8.86
CA GLU A 132 11.92 22.07 8.76
C GLU A 132 10.95 23.08 8.14
N ILE A 133 10.25 22.65 7.09
CA ILE A 133 9.18 23.42 6.45
C ILE A 133 7.85 22.78 6.83
N ILE A 134 6.94 23.62 7.32
CA ILE A 134 5.61 23.24 7.76
C ILE A 134 4.60 23.74 6.73
N PHE A 135 3.66 22.90 6.35
CA PHE A 135 2.53 23.29 5.51
C PHE A 135 1.29 22.46 5.84
N ASP A 136 0.14 23.02 5.47
CA ASP A 136 -1.14 22.34 5.58
C ASP A 136 -1.34 21.44 4.37
N TRP A 137 -1.53 20.15 4.62
CA TRP A 137 -1.64 19.17 3.55
C TRP A 137 -3.06 19.12 2.98
N GLU A 138 -3.16 19.23 1.66
CA GLU A 138 -4.39 18.99 0.91
C GLU A 138 -4.22 17.74 0.04
N PRO A 139 -5.11 16.74 0.16
CA PRO A 139 -5.03 15.54 -0.65
C PRO A 139 -5.34 15.85 -2.12
N THR A 140 -4.52 15.34 -3.03
CA THR A 140 -4.88 15.34 -4.45
C THR A 140 -6.06 14.40 -4.72
N ILE A 141 -6.75 14.59 -5.85
CA ILE A 141 -7.91 13.75 -6.23
C ILE A 141 -7.54 12.26 -6.28
N GLU A 142 -6.30 11.90 -6.64
CA GLU A 142 -5.83 10.51 -6.63
C GLU A 142 -5.78 9.91 -5.21
N ALA A 143 -5.22 10.65 -4.24
CA ALA A 143 -5.19 10.23 -2.84
C ALA A 143 -6.59 10.25 -2.19
N GLY A 144 -7.43 11.25 -2.53
CA GLY A 144 -8.81 11.34 -2.06
C GLY A 144 -9.73 10.28 -2.66
N ALA A 145 -9.45 9.82 -3.88
CA ALA A 145 -10.18 8.69 -4.49
C ALA A 145 -9.86 7.36 -3.81
N GLU A 146 -8.62 7.15 -3.33
CA GLU A 146 -8.28 5.99 -2.49
C GLU A 146 -9.04 6.01 -1.16
N GLN A 147 -9.29 7.20 -0.57
CA GLN A 147 -10.15 7.36 0.61
C GLN A 147 -11.60 6.95 0.32
N LEU A 148 -12.18 7.47 -0.76
CA LEU A 148 -13.53 7.11 -1.16
C LEU A 148 -13.61 5.61 -1.49
N ALA A 149 -12.63 5.04 -2.19
CA ALA A 149 -12.63 3.61 -2.54
C ALA A 149 -12.50 2.68 -1.32
N GLY A 150 -11.83 3.11 -0.25
CA GLY A 150 -11.76 2.37 1.02
C GLY A 150 -13.04 2.46 1.86
N HIS A 151 -13.82 3.52 1.69
CA HIS A 151 -15.10 3.75 2.40
C HIS A 151 -16.34 3.42 1.57
N LEU A 152 -16.20 3.19 0.26
CA LEU A 152 -17.23 2.54 -0.54
C LEU A 152 -17.22 1.06 -0.13
N HIS A 153 -18.26 0.70 0.61
CA HIS A 153 -18.58 -0.65 1.06
C HIS A 153 -18.23 -1.72 0.01
N ARG A 154 -17.78 -2.90 0.46
CA ARG A 154 -17.43 -4.02 -0.45
C ARG A 154 -18.58 -4.22 -1.43
N ARG A 155 -18.29 -4.39 -2.73
CA ARG A 155 -19.32 -4.66 -3.75
C ARG A 155 -20.35 -5.65 -3.22
N GLY A 156 -21.58 -5.17 -2.96
CA GLY A 156 -22.67 -5.95 -2.35
C GLY A 156 -23.22 -5.41 -1.02
N GLU A 157 -22.54 -4.48 -0.36
CA GLU A 157 -23.03 -3.78 0.84
C GLU A 157 -23.62 -2.41 0.42
N ASP A 158 -24.93 -2.21 0.56
CA ASP A 158 -25.62 -0.93 0.28
C ASP A 158 -25.59 -0.04 1.53
N SER A 159 -24.87 1.08 1.47
CA SER A 159 -24.74 2.06 2.55
C SER A 159 -26.08 2.63 3.03
N ARG A 160 -27.16 2.51 2.24
CA ARG A 160 -28.51 2.93 2.65
C ARG A 160 -29.13 2.00 3.69
N LEU A 161 -28.69 0.75 3.76
CA LEU A 161 -29.28 -0.26 4.63
C LEU A 161 -28.70 -0.25 6.06
N GLU A 162 -27.60 0.44 6.29
CA GLU A 162 -26.90 0.47 7.59
C GLU A 162 -27.63 1.33 8.65
N SER A 163 -28.51 2.24 8.23
CA SER A 163 -29.24 3.14 9.14
C SER A 163 -30.69 2.70 9.47
N THR A 164 -31.21 1.65 8.82
CA THR A 164 -32.65 1.32 8.90
C THR A 164 -33.02 0.43 10.09
N TRP A 165 -32.04 -0.15 10.79
CA TRP A 165 -32.32 -1.07 11.91
C TRP A 165 -31.49 -0.75 13.15
N VAL A 166 -31.46 0.52 13.55
CA VAL A 166 -31.33 0.79 14.98
C VAL A 166 -32.69 0.43 15.57
N VAL A 167 -32.82 -0.79 16.12
CA VAL A 167 -33.91 -1.09 17.03
C VAL A 167 -33.70 -0.15 18.21
N THR A 168 -34.33 1.02 18.19
CA THR A 168 -34.59 1.74 19.42
C THR A 168 -35.33 0.77 20.30
N GLU A 169 -34.74 0.44 21.44
CA GLU A 169 -35.42 -0.27 22.50
C GLU A 169 -36.75 0.46 22.67
N ARG A 170 -37.86 -0.19 22.29
CA ARG A 170 -39.17 0.38 22.55
C ARG A 170 -39.23 0.44 24.06
N GLU A 171 -39.08 1.63 24.63
CA GLU A 171 -39.61 1.92 25.94
C GLU A 171 -41.09 1.55 25.83
N ILE A 172 -41.41 0.36 26.33
CA ILE A 172 -42.78 -0.01 26.56
C ILE A 172 -43.19 0.95 27.66
N ASP A 173 -43.95 1.97 27.31
CA ASP A 173 -44.58 2.87 28.27
C ASP A 173 -45.60 2.02 29.04
N VAL A 174 -45.10 1.28 30.03
CA VAL A 174 -45.92 0.46 30.90
C VAL A 174 -46.55 1.43 31.88
N LEU A 175 -47.80 1.81 31.60
CA LEU A 175 -48.67 2.52 32.54
C LEU A 175 -48.54 1.87 33.91
N SER A 176 -48.39 2.69 34.95
CA SER A 176 -48.34 2.18 36.33
C SER A 176 -49.63 1.41 36.67
N ASP A 177 -49.57 0.49 37.64
CA ASP A 177 -50.74 -0.29 38.06
C ASP A 177 -51.94 0.61 38.46
N GLU A 178 -51.67 1.84 38.93
CA GLU A 178 -52.70 2.85 39.23
C GLU A 178 -53.32 3.48 37.97
N GLU A 179 -52.55 3.64 36.88
CA GLU A 179 -53.04 4.15 35.60
C GLU A 179 -53.78 3.06 34.82
N ILE A 180 -53.30 1.82 34.90
CA ILE A 180 -54.02 0.63 34.40
C ILE A 180 -55.37 0.53 35.12
N ALA A 181 -55.44 0.72 36.44
CA ALA A 181 -56.70 0.67 37.17
C ALA A 181 -57.72 1.72 36.72
N LYS A 182 -57.28 2.94 36.39
CA LYS A 182 -58.16 4.03 35.92
C LYS A 182 -58.76 3.77 34.54
N GLN A 183 -58.02 3.09 33.66
CA GLN A 183 -58.48 2.76 32.30
C GLN A 183 -59.64 1.76 32.32
N TRP A 184 -59.75 0.94 33.37
CA TRP A 184 -60.75 -0.13 33.51
C TRP A 184 -61.94 0.23 34.41
N GLU A 185 -62.02 1.46 34.93
CA GLU A 185 -63.26 1.99 35.50
C GLU A 185 -64.22 2.38 34.37
N TYR A 186 -64.70 1.37 33.64
CA TYR A 186 -65.75 1.52 32.65
C TYR A 186 -67.09 1.63 33.37
N ASN A 187 -67.47 2.85 33.75
CA ASN A 187 -68.81 3.14 34.26
C ASN A 187 -69.79 3.42 33.10
N VAL A 188 -70.00 2.44 32.21
CA VAL A 188 -70.97 2.58 31.10
C VAL A 188 -71.68 1.26 30.81
N GLU A 189 -73.01 1.28 30.83
CA GLU A 189 -73.92 0.12 30.75
C GLU A 189 -74.08 -0.52 29.35
N ASP A 190 -73.53 0.03 28.26
CA ASP A 190 -73.63 -0.60 26.92
C ASP A 190 -72.44 -0.26 25.98
N PRO A 191 -71.63 -1.24 25.50
CA PRO A 191 -70.40 -0.99 24.74
C PRO A 191 -70.55 -0.68 23.24
N HIS A 192 -71.75 -0.78 22.65
CA HIS A 192 -71.88 -0.82 21.19
C HIS A 192 -72.40 0.45 20.48
N SER A 193 -72.56 1.57 21.19
CA SER A 193 -72.96 2.85 20.59
C SER A 193 -72.35 4.06 21.30
N PRO A 194 -71.27 4.68 20.79
CA PRO A 194 -70.69 5.86 21.40
C PRO A 194 -71.46 7.10 20.89
N GLN A 195 -72.49 7.51 21.61
CA GLN A 195 -73.06 8.86 21.45
C GLN A 195 -72.91 9.62 22.76
N VAL A 196 -72.39 10.84 22.66
CA VAL A 196 -72.25 11.74 23.81
C VAL A 196 -73.62 12.33 24.12
N ILE A 197 -74.27 11.84 25.17
CA ILE A 197 -75.51 12.44 25.67
C ILE A 197 -75.11 13.61 26.59
N GLN A 198 -75.34 14.84 26.14
CA GLN A 198 -75.27 16.00 27.02
C GLN A 198 -76.65 16.21 27.67
N VAL A 199 -76.71 16.04 28.99
CA VAL A 199 -77.91 16.33 29.78
C VAL A 199 -77.77 17.74 30.36
N ILE A 200 -78.63 18.66 29.93
CA ILE A 200 -78.80 19.96 30.57
C ILE A 200 -80.30 20.09 30.89
N ASP A 201 -80.64 20.29 32.17
CA ASP A 201 -82.02 20.45 32.68
C ASP A 201 -83.02 19.34 32.28
N GLY A 202 -82.60 18.07 32.42
CA GLY A 202 -83.52 16.93 32.52
C GLY A 202 -84.32 16.57 31.26
N LYS A 203 -83.92 17.06 30.08
CA LYS A 203 -84.46 16.59 28.78
C LYS A 203 -83.36 16.20 27.80
N GLU A 204 -83.48 15.00 27.25
CA GLU A 204 -82.58 14.43 26.25
C GLU A 204 -82.82 15.06 24.87
N PHE A 205 -81.74 15.47 24.19
CA PHE A 205 -81.78 15.90 22.79
C PHE A 205 -80.77 15.10 21.95
N LYS A 206 -81.24 14.56 20.83
CA LYS A 206 -80.41 13.87 19.82
C LYS A 206 -80.14 14.85 18.69
N GLU A 207 -78.86 15.17 18.47
CA GLU A 207 -78.45 16.01 17.35
C GLU A 207 -78.27 15.15 16.09
N GLY A 208 -79.19 15.29 15.13
CA GLY A 208 -79.06 14.64 13.82
C GLY A 208 -80.38 14.28 13.17
N ASP A 209 -81.19 15.28 12.78
CA ASP A 209 -81.98 15.21 11.54
C ASP A 209 -82.62 16.57 11.21
N GLY A 210 -82.27 17.12 10.04
CA GLY A 210 -82.81 18.39 9.56
C GLY A 210 -82.05 18.95 8.36
N LYS A 211 -82.21 18.31 7.19
CA LYS A 211 -81.79 18.85 5.88
C LYS A 211 -82.49 20.19 5.58
N GLY A 212 -81.74 21.10 4.99
CA GLY A 212 -82.22 22.31 4.30
C GLY A 212 -81.10 22.95 3.51
#